data_AF-A0A4D9D434-F1
#
_entry.id   AF-A0A4D9D434-F1
#
_cell.length_a   1.000
_cell.length_b   1.000
_cell.length_c   1.000
_cell.angle_alpha   90.00
_cell.angle_beta   90.00
_cell.angle_gamma   90.00
#
_symmetry.space_group_name_H-M   'P 1'
#
loop_
_entity.id
_entity.type
_entity.pdbx_description
1 polymer ?
#
loop_
_entity_poly.entity_id
_entity_poly.type
_entity_poly.pdbx_seq_one_letter_code
_entity_poly.pdbx_strand_id
1 'polypeptide(L)'
;MARNTSASAASAVEARQAFLQLLMSRKVMTHSQAANALAMISEELNVQDQLDVKSCLANLNKELQHCNLQIRGMVHQDSEAYAVVNVLSDDVSKMHASKMKDWEKAYFKEVIKAICGRGGDFVEDDELTALRVPIGGTAASVREKRSVLSLLSAEFWLQRDKHGRFALGPRTFLELDDFVRANEMEMPQVLYY
;
A
#
# COMPACT_ATOMS: atom_id res chain seq x y z
N MET A 1 35.64 32.45 5.91
CA MET A 1 34.74 31.75 4.96
C MET A 1 33.91 30.75 5.74
N ALA A 2 32.66 31.07 6.06
CA ALA A 2 31.72 30.16 6.71
C ALA A 2 30.42 30.22 5.92
N ARG A 3 30.24 29.28 4.99
CA ARG A 3 28.97 29.04 4.30
C ARG A 3 28.64 27.55 4.44
N ASN A 4 27.36 27.28 4.68
CA ASN A 4 26.65 26.09 4.22
C ASN A 4 26.57 24.79 5.05
N THR A 5 26.62 24.83 6.39
CA THR A 5 26.10 23.68 7.17
C THR A 5 24.60 23.73 7.42
N SER A 6 23.97 24.91 7.47
CA SER A 6 22.51 25.04 7.69
C SER A 6 21.66 24.72 6.46
N ALA A 7 22.21 24.94 5.25
CA ALA A 7 21.49 24.74 4.00
C ALA A 7 21.37 23.25 3.61
N SER A 8 22.37 22.41 3.92
CA SER A 8 22.32 20.98 3.56
C SER A 8 21.40 20.17 4.47
N ALA A 9 21.32 20.53 5.75
CA ALA A 9 20.40 19.89 6.69
C ALA A 9 18.93 20.24 6.39
N ALA A 10 18.66 21.49 5.96
CA ALA A 10 17.33 21.92 5.53
C ALA A 10 16.88 21.18 4.26
N SER A 11 17.76 21.07 3.25
CA SER A 11 17.43 20.37 2.00
C SER A 11 17.20 18.86 2.22
N ALA A 12 17.90 18.23 3.17
CA ALA A 12 17.66 16.84 3.53
C ALA A 12 16.30 16.60 4.21
N VAL A 13 15.80 17.54 5.01
CA VAL A 13 14.45 17.47 5.61
C VAL A 13 13.39 17.65 4.53
N GLU A 14 13.55 18.66 3.67
CA GLU A 14 12.64 18.92 2.54
C GLU A 14 12.58 17.72 1.59
N ALA A 15 13.72 17.08 1.31
CA ALA A 15 13.77 15.87 0.49
C ALA A 15 12.98 14.70 1.11
N ARG A 16 13.07 14.50 2.43
CA ARG A 16 12.27 13.47 3.12
C ARG A 16 10.78 13.78 3.07
N GLN A 17 10.39 15.04 3.23
CA GLN A 17 8.99 15.47 3.13
C GLN A 17 8.44 15.27 1.72
N ALA A 18 9.19 15.67 0.69
CA ALA A 18 8.83 15.44 -0.70
C ALA A 18 8.73 13.94 -1.03
N PHE A 19 9.65 13.13 -0.51
CA PHE A 19 9.62 11.68 -0.66
C PHE A 19 8.37 11.07 -0.01
N LEU A 20 8.04 11.49 1.22
CA LEU A 20 6.83 11.06 1.92
C LEU A 20 5.56 11.42 1.13
N GLN A 21 5.47 12.66 0.62
CA GLN A 21 4.35 13.09 -0.22
C GLN A 21 4.18 12.21 -1.46
N LEU A 22 5.31 11.88 -2.12
CA LEU A 22 5.30 11.03 -3.29
C LEU A 22 4.89 9.59 -2.96
N LEU A 23 5.39 9.03 -1.86
CA LEU A 23 5.03 7.70 -1.38
C LEU A 23 3.53 7.62 -1.06
N MET A 24 2.98 8.60 -0.35
CA MET A 24 1.54 8.68 -0.04
C MET A 24 0.67 8.86 -1.29
N SER A 25 1.17 9.59 -2.29
CA SER A 25 0.50 9.77 -3.58
C SER A 25 0.46 8.46 -4.37
N ARG A 26 1.59 7.76 -4.47
CA ARG A 26 1.74 6.48 -5.20
C ARG A 26 1.15 5.27 -4.48
N LYS A 27 0.83 5.38 -3.18
CA LYS A 27 0.29 4.34 -2.29
C LYS A 27 1.29 3.25 -1.94
N VAL A 28 1.90 2.64 -2.95
CA VAL A 28 2.93 1.61 -2.81
C VAL A 28 4.08 1.94 -3.75
N MET A 29 5.31 1.71 -3.29
CA MET A 29 6.50 1.85 -4.13
C MET A 29 7.41 0.64 -3.97
N THR A 30 7.99 0.16 -5.07
CA THR A 30 9.09 -0.82 -5.01
C THR A 30 10.39 -0.17 -4.57
N HIS A 31 11.39 -0.96 -4.19
CA HIS A 31 12.75 -0.45 -3.93
C HIS A 31 13.30 0.41 -5.08
N SER A 32 13.20 -0.08 -6.32
CA SER A 32 13.67 0.65 -7.51
C SER A 32 12.92 1.96 -7.72
N GLN A 33 11.59 1.98 -7.53
CA GLN A 33 10.80 3.19 -7.62
C GLN A 33 11.16 4.19 -6.51
N ALA A 34 11.42 3.71 -5.30
CA ALA A 34 11.83 4.54 -4.16
C ALA A 34 13.23 5.14 -4.37
N ALA A 35 14.20 4.34 -4.80
CA ALA A 35 15.54 4.81 -5.12
C ALA A 35 15.51 5.87 -6.23
N ASN A 36 14.77 5.62 -7.31
CA ASN A 36 14.62 6.60 -8.40
C ASN A 36 13.94 7.89 -7.95
N ALA A 37 12.89 7.79 -7.13
CA ALA A 37 12.23 8.96 -6.56
C ALA A 37 13.18 9.80 -5.70
N LEU A 38 13.93 9.15 -4.81
CA LEU A 38 14.85 9.82 -3.91
C LEU A 38 16.00 10.48 -4.67
N ALA A 39 16.52 9.84 -5.73
CA ALA A 39 17.52 10.42 -6.61
C ALA A 39 17.00 11.68 -7.32
N MET A 40 15.81 11.63 -7.93
CA MET A 40 15.20 12.80 -8.60
C MET A 40 14.96 13.95 -7.62
N ILE A 41 14.45 13.67 -6.41
CA ILE A 41 14.22 14.68 -5.38
C ILE A 41 15.55 15.29 -4.91
N SER A 42 16.57 14.46 -4.73
CA SER A 42 17.90 14.92 -4.28
C SER A 42 18.56 15.82 -5.32
N GLU A 43 18.41 15.50 -6.60
CA GLU A 43 18.88 16.34 -7.71
C GLU A 43 18.15 17.69 -7.75
N GLU A 44 16.81 17.68 -7.71
CA GLU A 44 15.98 18.89 -7.76
C GLU A 44 16.26 19.84 -6.58
N LEU A 45 16.46 19.29 -5.38
CA LEU A 45 16.73 20.05 -4.16
C LEU A 45 18.23 20.27 -3.89
N ASN A 46 19.10 19.83 -4.79
CA ASN A 46 20.57 19.94 -4.68
C ASN A 46 21.10 19.42 -3.32
N VAL A 47 20.61 18.25 -2.90
CA VAL A 47 21.05 17.57 -1.68
C VAL A 47 22.44 16.99 -1.94
N GLN A 48 23.43 17.43 -1.17
CA GLN A 48 24.84 17.02 -1.36
C GLN A 48 25.12 15.61 -0.84
N ASP A 49 24.39 15.16 0.18
CA ASP A 49 24.54 13.84 0.76
C ASP A 49 23.71 12.81 0.00
N GLN A 50 24.33 11.69 -0.37
CA GLN A 50 23.61 10.59 -0.98
C GLN A 50 22.64 9.99 0.05
N LEU A 51 21.34 10.19 -0.16
CA LEU A 51 20.30 9.60 0.68
C LEU A 51 20.08 8.14 0.27
N ASP A 52 20.27 7.22 1.22
CA ASP A 52 19.88 5.83 1.10
C ASP A 52 18.38 5.66 1.40
N VAL A 53 17.71 4.76 0.66
CA VAL A 53 16.28 4.49 0.83
C VAL A 53 15.99 4.01 2.25
N LYS A 54 16.73 3.02 2.77
CA LYS A 54 16.43 2.43 4.09
C LYS A 54 16.61 3.46 5.21
N SER A 55 17.66 4.28 5.10
CA SER A 55 17.94 5.39 6.02
C SER A 55 16.87 6.49 5.95
N CYS A 56 16.39 6.81 4.75
CA CYS A 56 15.27 7.74 4.55
C CYS A 56 13.98 7.22 5.21
N LEU A 57 13.63 5.94 4.98
CA LEU A 57 12.47 5.30 5.59
C LEU A 57 12.56 5.27 7.12
N ALA A 58 13.72 4.90 7.68
CA ALA A 58 13.95 4.87 9.12
C ALA A 58 13.78 6.25 9.78
N ASN A 59 14.29 7.30 9.14
CA ASN A 59 14.14 8.67 9.62
C ASN A 59 12.68 9.14 9.54
N LEU A 60 11.99 8.85 8.43
CA LEU A 60 10.56 9.15 8.30
C LEU A 60 9.72 8.40 9.35
N ASN A 61 10.02 7.15 9.66
CA ASN A 61 9.32 6.42 10.72
C ASN A 61 9.45 7.11 12.10
N LYS A 62 10.64 7.62 12.43
CA LYS A 62 10.85 8.42 13.65
C LYS A 62 10.07 9.73 13.61
N GLU A 63 9.91 10.35 12.45
CA GLU A 63 9.16 11.60 12.31
C GLU A 63 7.63 11.35 12.39
N LEU A 64 7.16 10.24 11.83
CA LEU A 64 5.74 9.87 11.74
C LEU A 64 5.14 9.27 13.01
N GLN A 65 5.98 8.87 13.98
CA GLN A 65 5.54 8.22 15.22
C GLN A 65 4.44 9.00 15.96
N HIS A 66 4.48 10.33 15.90
CA HIS A 66 3.50 11.20 16.57
C HIS A 66 2.15 11.30 15.84
N CYS A 67 2.10 10.88 14.57
CA CYS A 67 0.90 10.91 13.74
C CYS A 67 0.18 9.56 13.71
N ASN A 68 0.67 8.56 14.44
CA ASN A 68 0.21 7.16 14.36
C ASN A 68 0.27 6.61 12.92
N LEU A 69 1.22 7.13 12.14
CA LEU A 69 1.56 6.63 10.82
C LEU A 69 2.88 5.89 10.92
N GLN A 70 3.04 4.86 10.11
CA GLN A 70 4.27 4.10 10.00
C GLN A 70 4.49 3.73 8.54
N ILE A 71 5.69 3.92 8.03
CA ILE A 71 6.12 3.28 6.79
C ILE A 71 6.48 1.84 7.10
N ARG A 72 5.76 0.92 6.47
CA ARG A 72 6.02 -0.51 6.51
C ARG A 72 6.56 -0.97 5.16
N GLY A 73 7.40 -1.99 5.19
CA GLY A 73 7.87 -2.67 3.99
C GLY A 73 7.67 -4.17 4.08
N MET A 74 7.61 -4.82 2.93
CA MET A 74 7.66 -6.28 2.83
C MET A 74 8.33 -6.72 1.54
N VAL A 75 8.76 -7.97 1.47
CA VAL A 75 9.16 -8.61 0.22
C VAL A 75 7.94 -9.27 -0.40
N HIS A 76 7.55 -8.85 -1.61
CA HIS A 76 6.44 -9.41 -2.38
C HIS A 76 6.91 -9.73 -3.79
N GLN A 77 6.76 -10.99 -4.21
CA GLN A 77 7.22 -11.47 -5.53
C GLN A 77 8.67 -11.05 -5.84
N ASP A 78 9.59 -11.35 -4.92
CA ASP A 78 11.03 -11.07 -5.01
C ASP A 78 11.43 -9.58 -5.06
N SER A 79 10.51 -8.67 -4.75
CA SER A 79 10.77 -7.22 -4.70
C SER A 79 10.31 -6.61 -3.38
N GLU A 80 11.10 -5.71 -2.81
CA GLU A 80 10.66 -4.94 -1.64
C GLU A 80 9.58 -3.93 -2.06
N ALA A 81 8.48 -3.86 -1.31
CA ALA A 81 7.40 -2.89 -1.48
C ALA A 81 7.18 -2.12 -0.18
N TYR A 82 6.94 -0.81 -0.28
CA TYR A 82 6.75 0.09 0.86
C TYR A 82 5.45 0.87 0.77
N ALA A 83 4.81 1.11 1.91
CA ALA A 83 3.61 1.95 2.01
C ALA A 83 3.55 2.68 3.35
N VAL A 84 2.86 3.82 3.39
CA VAL A 84 2.50 4.50 4.64
C VAL A 84 1.21 3.90 5.17
N VAL A 85 1.26 3.37 6.39
CA VAL A 85 0.18 2.65 7.05
C VAL A 85 -0.28 3.44 8.27
N ASN A 86 -1.59 3.49 8.48
CA ASN A 86 -2.17 4.01 9.72
C ASN A 86 -2.20 2.90 10.78
N VAL A 87 -1.65 3.18 11.95
CA VAL A 87 -1.49 2.22 13.05
C VAL A 87 -2.73 2.18 13.97
N LEU A 88 -3.54 3.25 14.02
CA LEU A 88 -4.70 3.33 14.93
C LEU A 88 -6.03 2.94 14.28
N SER A 89 -6.15 3.04 12.97
CA SER A 89 -7.41 2.73 12.28
C SER A 89 -7.72 1.24 12.36
N ASP A 90 -8.95 0.90 12.72
CA ASP A 90 -9.48 -0.45 12.52
C ASP A 90 -9.44 -0.83 11.02
N ASP A 91 -9.39 -2.13 10.72
CA ASP A 91 -9.22 -2.67 9.35
C ASP A 91 -10.25 -2.13 8.36
N VAL A 92 -11.42 -1.69 8.86
CA VAL A 92 -12.52 -1.17 8.06
C VAL A 92 -12.35 0.31 7.71
N SER A 93 -11.70 1.09 8.57
CA SER A 93 -11.41 2.52 8.31
C SER A 93 -10.23 2.72 7.36
N LYS A 94 -9.32 1.73 7.23
CA LYS A 94 -8.20 1.77 6.25
C LYS A 94 -8.65 1.58 4.80
N MET A 95 -9.80 0.95 4.59
CA MET A 95 -10.44 0.85 3.27
C MET A 95 -11.00 2.21 2.83
N HIS A 96 -10.11 3.12 2.41
CA HIS A 96 -10.38 4.42 1.77
C HIS A 96 -11.67 5.09 2.29
N ALA A 97 -11.70 5.46 3.58
CA ALA A 97 -12.90 5.87 4.33
C ALA A 97 -13.75 7.03 3.74
N SER A 98 -13.49 7.55 2.53
CA SER A 98 -14.38 8.51 1.86
C SER A 98 -14.92 8.12 0.47
N LYS A 99 -14.38 7.09 -0.22
CA LYS A 99 -14.76 6.87 -1.64
C LYS A 99 -15.55 5.59 -1.94
N MET A 100 -15.34 4.51 -1.18
CA MET A 100 -16.07 3.26 -1.41
C MET A 100 -17.39 3.22 -0.63
N LYS A 101 -18.45 2.75 -1.30
CA LYS A 101 -19.76 2.49 -0.69
C LYS A 101 -19.65 1.30 0.27
N ASP A 102 -20.58 1.21 1.22
CA ASP A 102 -20.55 0.15 2.24
C ASP A 102 -20.59 -1.27 1.65
N TRP A 103 -21.37 -1.46 0.58
CA TRP A 103 -21.40 -2.75 -0.10
C TRP A 103 -20.09 -3.08 -0.83
N GLU A 104 -19.36 -2.08 -1.32
CA GLU A 104 -18.07 -2.28 -1.98
C GLU A 104 -17.02 -2.70 -0.95
N LYS A 105 -17.05 -2.12 0.25
CA LYS A 105 -16.23 -2.54 1.39
C LYS A 105 -16.56 -3.97 1.82
N ALA A 106 -17.86 -4.29 1.93
CA ALA A 106 -18.30 -5.65 2.24
C ALA A 106 -17.84 -6.65 1.16
N TYR A 107 -17.97 -6.28 -0.11
CA TYR A 107 -17.48 -7.09 -1.22
C TYR A 107 -15.98 -7.30 -1.18
N PHE A 108 -15.21 -6.24 -0.91
CA PHE A 108 -13.76 -6.36 -0.81
C PHE A 108 -13.35 -7.34 0.30
N LYS A 109 -14.00 -7.33 1.46
CA LYS A 109 -13.76 -8.32 2.52
C LYS A 109 -14.01 -9.75 2.04
N GLU A 110 -15.12 -9.99 1.32
CA GLU A 110 -15.42 -11.32 0.77
C GLU A 110 -14.41 -11.75 -0.30
N VAL A 111 -13.90 -10.81 -1.11
CA VAL A 111 -12.82 -11.07 -2.06
C VAL A 111 -11.53 -11.48 -1.35
N ILE A 112 -11.13 -10.77 -0.29
CA ILE A 112 -9.94 -11.14 0.49
C ILE A 112 -10.11 -12.54 1.07
N LYS A 113 -11.26 -12.84 1.69
CA LYS A 113 -11.56 -14.17 2.24
C LYS A 113 -11.47 -15.26 1.18
N ALA A 114 -12.04 -15.03 0.00
CA ALA A 114 -12.01 -16.00 -1.10
C ALA A 114 -10.58 -16.30 -1.55
N ILE A 115 -9.73 -15.27 -1.66
CA ILE A 115 -8.33 -15.43 -2.04
C ILE A 115 -7.53 -16.12 -0.91
N CYS A 116 -7.72 -15.72 0.35
CA CYS A 116 -7.09 -16.40 1.50
C CYS A 116 -7.50 -17.88 1.59
N GLY A 117 -8.77 -18.20 1.32
CA GLY A 117 -9.29 -19.57 1.28
C GLY A 117 -8.65 -20.44 0.17
N ARG A 118 -7.95 -19.83 -0.79
CA ARG A 118 -7.13 -20.50 -1.81
C ARG A 118 -5.64 -20.48 -1.48
N GLY A 119 -5.26 -20.16 -0.24
CA GLY A 119 -3.86 -20.01 0.16
C GLY A 119 -3.15 -18.83 -0.49
N GLY A 120 -3.89 -17.83 -0.97
CA GLY A 120 -3.33 -16.67 -1.66
C GLY A 120 -3.09 -16.86 -3.16
N ASP A 121 -3.45 -18.03 -3.71
CA ASP A 121 -3.36 -18.29 -5.14
C ASP A 121 -4.29 -17.38 -5.95
N PHE A 122 -3.97 -17.26 -7.24
CA PHE A 122 -4.77 -16.49 -8.19
C PHE A 122 -6.17 -17.09 -8.39
N VAL A 123 -7.19 -16.25 -8.20
CA VAL A 123 -8.63 -16.59 -8.30
C VAL A 123 -9.24 -16.00 -9.57
N GLU A 124 -10.12 -16.74 -10.24
CA GLU A 124 -10.76 -16.32 -11.49
C GLU A 124 -11.76 -15.17 -11.29
N ASP A 125 -11.93 -14.31 -12.30
CA ASP A 125 -12.90 -13.20 -12.30
C ASP A 125 -14.34 -13.69 -12.07
N ASP A 126 -14.71 -14.80 -12.70
CA ASP A 126 -16.05 -15.38 -12.58
C ASP A 126 -16.33 -15.91 -11.16
N GLU A 127 -15.31 -16.42 -10.46
CA GLU A 127 -15.43 -16.87 -9.06
C GLU A 127 -15.65 -15.67 -8.13
N LEU A 128 -14.86 -14.60 -8.29
CA LEU A 128 -15.02 -13.40 -7.45
C LEU A 128 -16.34 -12.68 -7.72
N THR A 129 -16.75 -12.57 -8.98
CA THR A 129 -18.03 -11.91 -9.32
C THR A 129 -19.25 -12.72 -8.90
N ALA A 130 -19.10 -14.03 -8.65
CA ALA A 130 -20.16 -14.89 -8.09
C ALA A 130 -20.36 -14.70 -6.57
N LEU A 131 -19.41 -14.10 -5.84
CA LEU A 131 -19.51 -13.90 -4.39
C LEU A 131 -20.76 -13.09 -4.01
N ARG A 132 -21.51 -13.56 -3.02
CA ARG A 132 -22.74 -12.89 -2.60
C ARG A 132 -22.42 -11.79 -1.58
N VAL A 133 -22.91 -10.59 -1.85
CA VAL A 133 -22.81 -9.46 -0.93
C VAL A 133 -24.16 -8.78 -0.86
N PRO A 134 -24.79 -8.69 0.32
CA PRO A 134 -26.06 -8.01 0.45
C PRO A 134 -25.87 -6.50 0.29
N ILE A 135 -26.57 -5.87 -0.68
CA ILE A 135 -26.72 -4.41 -0.78
C ILE A 135 -28.14 -4.06 -0.33
N GLY A 136 -28.36 -3.79 0.96
CA GLY A 136 -29.64 -3.22 1.42
C GLY A 136 -30.92 -3.89 0.87
N GLY A 137 -30.88 -5.20 0.62
CA GLY A 137 -32.00 -5.99 0.04
C GLY A 137 -31.84 -6.46 -1.42
N THR A 138 -30.90 -5.93 -2.20
CA THR A 138 -30.60 -6.39 -3.58
C THR A 138 -29.14 -6.85 -3.72
N ALA A 139 -28.87 -7.74 -4.67
CA ALA A 139 -27.51 -8.20 -4.94
C ALA A 139 -26.80 -7.27 -5.92
N ALA A 140 -25.50 -6.99 -5.70
CA ALA A 140 -24.66 -6.25 -6.62
C ALA A 140 -24.62 -6.94 -8.00
N SER A 141 -24.73 -6.17 -9.08
CA SER A 141 -24.56 -6.71 -10.43
C SER A 141 -23.11 -7.15 -10.68
N VAL A 142 -22.92 -8.07 -11.61
CA VAL A 142 -21.57 -8.50 -12.06
C VAL A 142 -20.75 -7.31 -12.55
N ARG A 143 -21.38 -6.38 -13.27
CA ARG A 143 -20.72 -5.16 -13.77
C ARG A 143 -20.19 -4.29 -12.64
N GLU A 144 -20.98 -4.08 -11.59
CA GLU A 144 -20.56 -3.30 -10.43
C GLU A 144 -19.40 -3.97 -9.69
N LYS A 145 -19.47 -5.29 -9.49
CA LYS A 145 -18.37 -6.06 -8.88
C LYS A 145 -17.07 -5.98 -9.68
N ARG A 146 -17.14 -6.08 -11.01
CA ARG A 146 -15.96 -5.90 -11.89
C ARG A 146 -15.37 -4.51 -11.79
N SER A 147 -16.21 -3.47 -11.70
CA SER A 147 -15.73 -2.10 -11.46
C SER A 147 -14.98 -1.99 -10.13
N VAL A 148 -15.47 -2.64 -9.06
CA VAL A 148 -14.78 -2.67 -7.76
C VAL A 148 -13.45 -3.43 -7.87
N LEU A 149 -13.42 -4.60 -8.51
CA LEU A 149 -12.18 -5.36 -8.72
C LEU A 149 -11.13 -4.55 -9.51
N SER A 150 -11.57 -3.79 -10.51
CA SER A 150 -10.70 -2.89 -11.27
C SER A 150 -10.15 -1.76 -10.41
N LEU A 151 -10.98 -1.14 -9.58
CA LEU A 151 -10.56 -0.09 -8.65
C LEU A 151 -9.55 -0.62 -7.64
N LEU A 152 -9.83 -1.78 -7.03
CA LEU A 152 -8.95 -2.41 -6.05
C LEU A 152 -7.59 -2.77 -6.67
N SER A 153 -7.57 -3.21 -7.93
CA SER A 153 -6.32 -3.47 -8.66
C SER A 153 -5.54 -2.19 -8.93
N ALA A 154 -6.22 -1.12 -9.37
CA ALA A 154 -5.59 0.18 -9.63
C ALA A 154 -5.00 0.82 -8.36
N GLU A 155 -5.57 0.50 -7.20
CA GLU A 155 -5.16 1.00 -5.89
C GLU A 155 -4.22 0.03 -5.14
N PHE A 156 -3.69 -0.99 -5.82
CA PHE A 156 -2.74 -2.00 -5.31
C PHE A 156 -3.25 -2.90 -4.17
N TRP A 157 -4.57 -2.90 -3.93
CA TRP A 157 -5.21 -3.84 -3.02
C TRP A 157 -5.24 -5.25 -3.60
N LEU A 158 -5.45 -5.35 -4.91
CA LEU A 158 -5.37 -6.61 -5.65
C LEU A 158 -4.27 -6.53 -6.70
N GLN A 159 -3.76 -7.69 -7.08
CA GLN A 159 -2.91 -7.85 -8.26
C GLN A 159 -3.63 -8.72 -9.29
N ARG A 160 -3.38 -8.44 -10.57
CA ARG A 160 -3.90 -9.23 -11.68
C ARG A 160 -2.76 -9.83 -12.48
N ASP A 161 -2.89 -11.11 -12.81
CA ASP A 161 -1.96 -11.75 -13.75
C ASP A 161 -2.35 -11.50 -15.21
N LYS A 162 -1.55 -12.04 -16.13
CA LYS A 162 -1.79 -11.96 -17.58
C LYS A 162 -3.07 -12.67 -18.04
N HIS A 163 -3.63 -13.55 -17.22
CA HIS A 163 -4.88 -14.26 -17.49
C HIS A 163 -6.09 -13.53 -16.90
N GLY A 164 -5.86 -12.41 -16.21
CA GLY A 164 -6.92 -11.62 -15.59
C GLY A 164 -7.39 -12.15 -14.23
N ARG A 165 -6.69 -13.14 -13.67
CA ARG A 165 -6.96 -13.70 -12.35
C ARG A 165 -6.43 -12.79 -11.26
N PHE A 166 -7.00 -12.88 -10.07
CA PHE A 166 -6.76 -11.96 -8.97
C PHE A 166 -6.07 -12.63 -7.79
N ALA A 167 -5.09 -11.96 -7.20
CA ALA A 167 -4.52 -12.32 -5.90
C ALA A 167 -4.41 -11.06 -5.04
N LEU A 168 -4.04 -11.22 -3.76
CA LEU A 168 -3.83 -10.07 -2.88
C LEU A 168 -2.65 -9.24 -3.39
N GLY A 169 -2.87 -7.92 -3.49
CA GLY A 169 -1.85 -6.95 -3.83
C GLY A 169 -1.06 -6.51 -2.58
N PRO A 170 0.09 -5.85 -2.77
CA PRO A 170 1.00 -5.53 -1.68
C PRO A 170 0.37 -4.61 -0.61
N ARG A 171 -0.54 -3.73 -1.03
CA ARG A 171 -1.21 -2.82 -0.11
C ARG A 171 -2.10 -3.53 0.89
N THR A 172 -2.73 -4.64 0.49
CA THR A 172 -3.57 -5.45 1.37
C THR A 172 -2.76 -6.03 2.52
N PHE A 173 -1.57 -6.57 2.25
CA PHE A 173 -0.69 -7.09 3.30
C PHE A 173 -0.13 -5.99 4.21
N LEU A 174 0.19 -4.82 3.66
CA LEU A 174 0.79 -3.74 4.45
C LEU A 174 -0.24 -3.04 5.35
N GLU A 175 -1.44 -2.80 4.84
CA GLU A 175 -2.47 -2.04 5.56
C GLU A 175 -3.47 -2.90 6.32
N LEU A 176 -3.79 -4.11 5.86
CA LEU A 176 -4.81 -5.00 6.45
C LEU A 176 -4.19 -6.28 7.01
N ASP A 177 -3.00 -6.19 7.62
CA ASP A 177 -2.25 -7.33 8.15
C ASP A 177 -3.04 -8.16 9.15
N ASP A 178 -3.72 -7.51 10.10
CA ASP A 178 -4.56 -8.20 11.09
C ASP A 178 -5.69 -8.99 10.42
N PHE A 179 -6.37 -8.39 9.45
CA PHE A 179 -7.44 -9.05 8.71
C PHE A 179 -6.93 -10.23 7.87
N VAL A 180 -5.78 -10.09 7.21
CA VAL A 180 -5.18 -11.16 6.40
C VAL A 180 -4.77 -12.33 7.30
N ARG A 181 -4.11 -12.05 8.43
CA ARG A 181 -3.73 -13.07 9.43
C ARG A 181 -4.94 -13.77 10.03
N ALA A 182 -6.02 -13.04 10.32
CA ALA A 182 -7.25 -13.61 10.85
C ALA A 182 -7.95 -14.58 9.87
N ASN A 183 -7.59 -14.53 8.58
CA ASN A 183 -8.06 -15.46 7.56
C ASN A 183 -6.98 -16.48 7.17
N GLU A 184 -6.08 -16.82 8.10
CA GLU A 184 -5.08 -17.91 8.01
C GLU A 184 -4.10 -17.79 6.83
N MET A 185 -3.94 -16.59 6.29
CA MET A 185 -3.00 -16.34 5.20
C MET A 185 -1.60 -16.05 5.75
N GLU A 186 -0.59 -16.67 5.15
CA GLU A 186 0.81 -16.39 5.48
C GLU A 186 1.18 -14.98 5.03
N MET A 187 1.86 -14.24 5.91
CA MET A 187 2.31 -12.90 5.60
C MET A 187 3.66 -12.94 4.91
N PRO A 188 3.88 -12.14 3.84
CA PRO A 188 5.18 -11.99 3.24
C PRO A 188 6.22 -11.45 4.25
N GLN A 189 7.50 -11.63 3.95
CA GLN A 189 8.58 -11.19 4.83
C GLN A 189 8.49 -9.68 5.09
N VAL A 190 8.20 -9.29 6.33
CA VAL A 190 8.13 -7.90 6.76
C VAL A 190 9.54 -7.31 6.92
N LEU A 191 9.69 -6.05 6.52
CA LEU A 191 10.92 -5.28 6.62
C LEU A 191 10.74 -4.17 7.65
N TYR A 192 11.73 -4.02 8.54
CA TYR A 192 11.72 -3.04 9.62
C TYR A 192 12.75 -1.94 9.32
N TYR A 193 12.38 -0.69 9.58
CA TYR A 193 13.18 0.52 9.34
C TYR A 193 13.12 1.45 10.55
#